data_AF-A0A447RWM3-F1
#
_entry.id   AF-A0A447RWM3-F1
#
_cell.length_a   1.000
_cell.length_b   1.000
_cell.length_c   1.000
_cell.angle_alpha   90.00
_cell.angle_beta   90.00
_cell.angle_gamma   90.00
#
_symmetry.space_group_name_H-M   'P 1'
#
loop_
_entity.id
_entity.type
_entity.pdbx_description
1 polymer ?
#
loop_
_entity_poly.entity_id
_entity_poly.type
_entity_poly.pdbx_seq_one_letter_code
_entity_poly.pdbx_strand_id
1 'polypeptide(L)'
;MQKRSRQSRTGDESTSRVVGRSIDEIKLPPGTIIGAVVRGNDVMIANNNLRIEQGDHVIMFLTDKKFISDVERLFQPSPFFL
;
A
#
# COMPACT_ATOMS: atom_id res chain seq x y z
N MET A 1 -31.95 -14.84 1.90
CA MET A 1 -30.85 -15.28 1.03
C MET A 1 -30.01 -14.06 0.67
N GLN A 2 -29.05 -13.67 1.52
CA GLN A 2 -28.18 -12.50 1.27
C GLN A 2 -26.79 -13.02 0.94
N LYS A 3 -26.31 -12.69 -0.26
CA LYS A 3 -25.00 -13.09 -0.79
C LYS A 3 -23.92 -12.57 0.16
N ARG A 4 -23.20 -13.49 0.81
CA ARG A 4 -21.93 -13.20 1.47
C ARG A 4 -20.95 -12.69 0.42
N SER A 5 -20.79 -11.38 0.31
CA SER A 5 -19.71 -10.78 -0.46
C SER A 5 -18.40 -11.15 0.24
N ARG A 6 -17.54 -11.87 -0.48
CA ARG A 6 -16.19 -12.22 -0.05
C ARG A 6 -15.47 -10.93 0.37
N GLN A 7 -15.15 -10.80 1.66
CA GLN A 7 -14.24 -9.76 2.15
C GLN A 7 -12.89 -9.95 1.46
N SER A 8 -12.59 -9.08 0.51
CA SER A 8 -11.25 -8.99 -0.07
C SER A 8 -10.32 -8.47 1.01
N ARG A 9 -9.21 -9.18 1.26
CA ARG A 9 -8.18 -8.93 2.29
C ARG A 9 -7.37 -7.63 2.09
N THR A 10 -7.92 -6.63 1.42
CA THR A 10 -7.21 -5.38 1.08
C THR A 10 -7.83 -4.26 1.89
N GLY A 11 -7.09 -3.71 2.86
CA GLY A 11 -7.61 -2.68 3.78
C GLY A 11 -8.18 -1.47 3.06
N ASP A 12 -9.26 -0.92 3.62
CA ASP A 12 -9.80 0.39 3.27
C ASP A 12 -9.03 1.52 3.98
N GLU A 13 -9.35 2.79 3.72
CA GLU A 13 -8.69 3.95 4.36
C GLU A 13 -8.72 3.88 5.89
N SER A 14 -9.72 3.23 6.49
CA SER A 14 -9.89 3.12 7.94
C SER A 14 -8.96 2.08 8.59
N THR A 15 -8.49 1.11 7.81
CA THR A 15 -7.70 -0.04 8.30
C THR A 15 -6.28 -0.07 7.74
N SER A 16 -6.00 0.68 6.68
CA SER A 16 -4.71 0.74 6.00
C SER A 16 -3.82 1.88 6.48
N ARG A 17 -2.50 1.63 6.51
CA ARG A 17 -1.50 2.68 6.76
C ARG A 17 -1.05 3.41 5.49
N VAL A 18 -1.53 3.00 4.32
CA VAL A 18 -1.07 3.52 3.02
C VAL A 18 -2.22 3.94 2.11
N VAL A 19 -3.33 3.20 2.10
CA VAL A 19 -4.49 3.54 1.25
C VAL A 19 -5.08 4.87 1.72
N GLY A 20 -5.29 5.77 0.77
CA GLY A 20 -5.76 7.12 1.03
C GLY A 20 -4.67 8.11 1.46
N ARG A 21 -3.38 7.77 1.33
CA ARG A 21 -2.27 8.70 1.61
C ARG A 21 -1.54 9.05 0.34
N SER A 22 -1.04 10.29 0.25
CA SER A 22 -0.07 10.64 -0.79
C SER A 22 1.29 10.01 -0.48
N ILE A 23 2.11 9.79 -1.50
CA ILE A 23 3.41 9.11 -1.35
C ILE A 23 4.32 9.81 -0.32
N ASP A 24 4.30 11.14 -0.25
CA ASP A 24 5.11 11.92 0.70
C ASP A 24 4.64 11.81 2.16
N GLU A 25 3.37 11.46 2.40
CA GLU A 25 2.82 11.19 3.73
C GLU A 25 3.20 9.80 4.27
N ILE A 26 3.66 8.90 3.41
CA ILE A 26 4.00 7.52 3.77
C ILE A 26 5.40 7.48 4.38
N LYS A 27 5.46 7.07 5.66
CA LYS A 27 6.72 6.83 6.36
C LYS A 27 7.36 5.52 5.89
N LEU A 28 8.17 5.61 4.84
CA LEU A 28 8.92 4.48 4.30
C LEU A 28 10.08 4.06 5.21
N PRO A 29 10.42 2.75 5.28
CA PRO A 29 11.63 2.30 5.93
C PRO A 29 12.89 2.91 5.27
N PRO A 30 14.01 3.01 6.00
CA PRO A 30 15.26 3.54 5.45
C PRO A 30 15.70 2.82 4.18
N GLY A 31 16.20 3.56 3.20
CA GLY A 31 16.69 2.99 1.93
C GLY A 31 15.58 2.42 1.03
N THR A 32 14.32 2.83 1.25
CA THR A 32 13.16 2.40 0.46
C THR A 32 12.64 3.54 -0.40
N ILE A 33 12.36 3.26 -1.68
CA ILE A 33 11.81 4.21 -2.65
C ILE A 33 10.60 3.58 -3.34
N ILE A 34 9.52 4.33 -3.51
CA ILE A 34 8.42 3.95 -4.40
C ILE A 34 8.77 4.44 -5.80
N GLY A 35 8.89 3.53 -6.77
CA GLY A 35 9.26 3.85 -8.15
C GLY A 35 8.05 4.08 -9.06
N ALA A 36 7.02 3.25 -8.90
CA ALA A 36 5.80 3.35 -9.69
C ALA A 36 4.61 2.72 -8.95
N VAL A 37 3.41 3.12 -9.37
CA VAL A 37 2.15 2.52 -8.98
C VAL A 37 1.47 1.98 -10.22
N VAL A 38 1.05 0.72 -10.18
CA VAL A 38 0.23 0.13 -11.24
C VAL A 38 -1.21 0.06 -10.76
N ARG A 39 -2.11 0.71 -11.49
CA ARG A 39 -3.55 0.77 -11.21
C ARG A 39 -4.32 0.24 -12.41
N GLY A 40 -4.85 -0.97 -12.27
CA GLY A 40 -5.42 -1.69 -13.41
C GLY A 40 -4.35 -1.94 -14.47
N ASN A 41 -4.47 -1.29 -15.63
CA ASN A 41 -3.53 -1.41 -16.74
C ASN A 41 -2.59 -0.20 -16.87
N ASP A 42 -2.75 0.81 -16.02
CA ASP A 42 -1.98 2.05 -16.09
C ASP A 42 -0.78 2.01 -15.16
N VAL A 43 0.36 2.51 -15.66
CA VAL A 43 1.59 2.68 -14.86
C VAL A 43 1.78 4.17 -14.58
N MET A 44 1.77 4.53 -13.31
CA MET A 44 1.94 5.89 -12.83
C MET A 44 3.34 6.02 -12.21
N ILE A 45 4.16 6.94 -12.73
CA ILE A 45 5.46 7.24 -12.13
C ILE A 45 5.24 7.91 -10.78
N ALA A 46 5.90 7.37 -9.76
CA ALA A 46 5.77 7.84 -8.39
C ALA A 46 6.21 9.31 -8.29
N ASN A 47 5.37 10.11 -7.65
CA ASN A 47 5.65 11.48 -7.28
C ASN A 47 4.97 11.79 -5.95
N ASN A 48 5.36 12.88 -5.29
CA ASN A 48 4.92 13.20 -3.93
C ASN A 48 3.39 13.24 -3.79
N ASN A 49 2.68 13.74 -4.80
CA ASN A 49 1.24 14.00 -4.73
C ASN A 49 0.39 12.80 -5.13
N LEU A 50 1.00 11.71 -5.64
CA LEU A 50 0.27 10.53 -6.07
C LEU A 50 -0.35 9.85 -4.85
N ARG A 51 -1.69 9.74 -4.84
CA ARG A 51 -2.45 9.10 -3.76
C ARG A 51 -2.61 7.61 -4.02
N ILE A 52 -2.26 6.80 -3.02
CA ILE A 52 -2.42 5.35 -3.06
C ILE A 52 -3.90 5.00 -2.88
N GLU A 53 -4.40 4.12 -3.73
CA GLU A 53 -5.78 3.64 -3.73
C GLU A 53 -5.83 2.12 -3.50
N GLN A 54 -7.01 1.64 -3.13
CA GLN A 54 -7.23 0.21 -2.96
C GLN A 54 -7.07 -0.51 -4.31
N GLY A 55 -6.29 -1.59 -4.32
CA GLY A 55 -6.00 -2.36 -5.55
C GLY A 55 -4.74 -1.91 -6.29
N ASP A 56 -4.09 -0.82 -5.85
CA ASP A 56 -2.80 -0.40 -6.38
C ASP A 56 -1.72 -1.45 -6.12
N HIS A 57 -0.91 -1.73 -7.13
CA HIS A 57 0.32 -2.50 -6.99
C HIS A 57 1.49 -1.53 -6.97
N VAL A 58 2.15 -1.41 -5.82
CA VAL A 58 3.24 -0.46 -5.61
C VAL A 58 4.58 -1.15 -5.88
N ILE A 59 5.34 -0.62 -6.83
CA ILE A 59 6.69 -1.10 -7.15
C ILE A 59 7.69 -0.32 -6.32
N MET A 60 8.49 -1.03 -5.52
CA MET A 60 9.41 -0.44 -4.56
C MET A 60 10.83 -0.96 -4.75
N PHE A 61 11.80 -0.08 -4.56
CA PHE A 61 13.22 -0.42 -4.52
C PHE A 61 13.73 -0.30 -3.09
N LEU A 62 14.41 -1.33 -2.62
CA LEU A 62 15.04 -1.36 -1.31
C LEU A 62 16.55 -1.53 -1.50
N THR A 63 17.35 -0.67 -0.88
CA THR A 63 18.81 -0.79 -0.90
C THR A 63 19.33 -1.89 0.03
N ASP A 64 18.54 -2.27 1.04
CA ASP A 64 18.85 -3.32 2.00
C ASP A 64 17.63 -4.22 2.23
N LYS A 65 17.78 -5.51 1.92
CA LYS A 65 16.71 -6.51 2.03
C LYS A 65 16.22 -6.75 3.46
N LYS A 66 16.96 -6.33 4.49
CA LYS A 66 16.52 -6.50 5.89
C LYS A 66 15.21 -5.77 6.20
N PHE A 67 14.90 -4.72 5.45
CA PHE A 67 13.68 -3.91 5.63
C PHE A 67 12.44 -4.48 4.92
N ILE A 68 12.55 -5.63 4.23
CA ILE A 68 11.39 -6.26 3.58
C ILE A 68 10.25 -6.48 4.57
N SER A 69 10.53 -6.97 5.77
CA SER A 69 9.50 -7.22 6.79
C SER A 69 8.83 -5.95 7.31
N ASP A 70 9.56 -4.83 7.36
CA ASP A 70 9.00 -3.52 7.73
C ASP A 70 8.08 -2.97 6.64
N VAL A 71 8.45 -3.16 5.36
CA VAL A 71 7.58 -2.85 4.22
C VAL A 71 6.34 -3.73 4.24
N GLU A 72 6.47 -5.04 4.43
CA GLU A 72 5.31 -5.95 4.52
C GLU A 72 4.34 -5.51 5.61
N ARG A 73 4.87 -5.16 6.80
CA ARG A 73 4.04 -4.60 7.88
C ARG A 73 3.34 -3.34 7.41
N LEU A 74 4.04 -2.36 6.84
CA LEU A 74 3.45 -1.09 6.39
C LEU A 74 2.22 -1.30 5.49
N PHE A 75 2.25 -2.31 4.61
CA PHE A 75 1.16 -2.64 3.68
C PHE A 75 0.14 -3.66 4.23
N GLN A 76 0.40 -4.28 5.39
CA GLN A 76 -0.60 -5.13 6.05
C GLN A 76 -1.74 -4.28 6.61
N PRO A 77 -3.02 -4.63 6.34
CA PRO A 77 -4.15 -4.01 7.00
C PRO A 77 -4.09 -4.29 8.51
N SER A 78 -4.49 -3.30 9.30
CA SER A 78 -4.58 -3.45 10.76
C SER A 78 -5.53 -4.62 11.08
N PRO A 79 -5.16 -5.54 11.99
CA PRO A 79 -6.08 -6.56 12.44
C PRO A 79 -7.34 -5.87 12.98
N PHE A 80 -8.49 -6.19 12.40
CA PHE A 80 -9.77 -5.77 12.93
C PHE A 80 -9.93 -6.49 14.27
N PHE A 81 -9.63 -5.82 15.38
CA PHE A 81 -9.93 -6.34 16.72
C PHE A 81 -11.43 -6.08 16.97
N LEU A 82 -12.23 -7.13 16.79
CA LEU A 82 -13.61 -7.25 17.31
C LEU A 82 -13.57 -7.71 18.76
#